data_AF-A0A4P9Y138-F1
#
_entry.id   AF-A0A4P9Y138-F1
#
_cell.length_a   1.000
_cell.length_b   1.000
_cell.length_c   1.000
_cell.angle_alpha   90.00
_cell.angle_beta   90.00
_cell.angle_gamma   90.00
#
_symmetry.space_group_name_H-M   'P 1'
#
loop_
_entity.id
_entity.type
_entity.pdbx_description
1 polymer ?
#
loop_
_entity_poly.entity_id
_entity_poly.type
_entity_poly.pdbx_seq_one_letter_code
_entity_poly.pdbx_strand_id
1 'polypeptide(L)'
;VDSLLAHRPNRKELIERHVIKDQSVAPALQAARSGLERERVKDQLEHQIQNRPTKEDLVDHNILKKTNVSPALQAQESALARSKLEDSLEEKIKDRPTADDLVNRHILEESSK
;
A
#
# COMPACT_ATOMS: atom_id res chain seq x y z
N VAL A 1 -4.16 39.92 -31.79
CA VAL A 1 -4.71 39.99 -30.41
C VAL A 1 -5.94 39.11 -30.25
N ASP A 2 -6.91 39.20 -31.15
CA ASP A 2 -8.17 38.42 -31.05
C ASP A 2 -7.94 36.89 -31.08
N SER A 3 -7.02 36.40 -31.91
CA SER A 3 -6.64 34.98 -31.96
C SER A 3 -6.05 34.45 -30.63
N LEU A 4 -5.34 35.29 -29.88
CA LEU A 4 -4.75 34.93 -28.58
C LEU A 4 -5.78 34.92 -27.45
N LEU A 5 -6.82 35.76 -27.56
CA LEU A 5 -7.92 35.79 -26.60
C LEU A 5 -8.86 34.60 -26.79
N ALA A 6 -9.04 34.13 -28.03
CA ALA A 6 -9.86 32.95 -28.35
C ALA A 6 -9.34 31.65 -27.70
N HIS A 7 -8.03 31.53 -27.52
CA HIS A 7 -7.38 30.37 -26.91
C HIS A 7 -7.00 30.59 -25.44
N ARG A 8 -7.53 31.65 -24.82
CA ARG A 8 -7.20 31.97 -23.43
C ARG A 8 -7.76 30.89 -22.50
N PRO A 9 -6.91 30.21 -21.70
CA PRO A 9 -7.39 29.22 -20.74
C PRO A 9 -8.30 29.86 -19.69
N ASN A 10 -9.27 29.07 -19.23
CA ASN A 10 -10.23 29.55 -18.23
C ASN A 10 -9.52 29.71 -16.87
N ARG A 11 -10.02 30.60 -16.02
CA ARG A 11 -9.48 30.85 -14.68
C ARG A 11 -9.41 29.56 -13.84
N LYS A 12 -10.42 28.69 -13.93
CA LYS A 12 -10.44 27.40 -13.21
C LYS A 12 -9.27 26.51 -13.63
N GLU A 13 -9.04 26.39 -14.95
CA GLU A 13 -7.93 25.63 -15.53
C GLU A 13 -6.57 26.18 -15.07
N LEU A 14 -6.45 27.49 -14.95
CA LEU A 14 -5.23 28.13 -14.45
C LEU A 14 -4.98 27.85 -12.95
N ILE A 15 -6.02 27.68 -12.14
CA ILE A 15 -5.90 27.29 -10.74
C ILE A 15 -5.52 25.82 -10.62
N GLU A 16 -6.16 24.93 -11.37
CA GLU A 16 -5.85 23.50 -11.40
C GLU A 16 -4.41 23.23 -11.85
N ARG A 17 -3.91 24.01 -12.81
CA ARG A 17 -2.51 23.98 -13.26
C ARG A 17 -1.55 24.71 -12.33
N HIS A 18 -2.02 25.22 -11.18
CA HIS A 18 -1.22 25.93 -10.20
C HIS A 18 -0.52 27.20 -10.74
N VAL A 19 -1.06 27.79 -11.83
CA VAL A 19 -0.54 29.03 -12.43
C VAL A 19 -1.03 30.26 -11.65
N ILE A 20 -2.28 30.22 -11.17
CA ILE A 20 -2.89 31.27 -10.35
C ILE A 20 -3.39 30.64 -9.04
N LYS A 21 -3.17 31.31 -7.90
CA LYS A 21 -3.70 30.86 -6.61
C LYS A 21 -5.23 31.04 -6.55
N ASP A 22 -5.90 30.17 -5.80
CA ASP A 22 -7.32 30.30 -5.52
C ASP A 22 -7.62 31.66 -4.86
N GLN A 23 -8.52 32.43 -5.49
CA GLN A 23 -8.94 33.77 -5.08
C GLN A 23 -10.06 33.74 -4.03
N SER A 24 -10.31 32.60 -3.38
CA SER A 24 -11.20 32.53 -2.21
C SER A 24 -10.81 33.53 -1.10
N VAL A 25 -9.54 33.91 -1.01
CA VAL A 25 -9.04 34.91 -0.07
C VAL A 25 -8.56 36.17 -0.79
N ALA A 26 -8.63 37.31 -0.09
CA ALA A 26 -8.16 38.60 -0.60
C ALA A 26 -6.69 38.51 -1.10
N PRO A 27 -6.33 39.19 -2.21
CA PRO A 27 -4.99 39.09 -2.81
C PRO A 27 -3.84 39.32 -1.82
N ALA A 28 -3.98 40.28 -0.90
CA ALA A 28 -2.97 40.59 0.11
C ALA A 28 -2.73 39.44 1.11
N LEU A 29 -3.73 38.58 1.36
CA LEU A 29 -3.66 37.48 2.32
C LEU A 29 -3.18 36.16 1.72
N GLN A 30 -3.05 36.07 0.39
CA GLN A 30 -2.67 34.83 -0.29
C GLN A 30 -1.28 34.32 0.12
N ALA A 31 -0.34 35.25 0.34
CA ALA A 31 1.01 34.90 0.80
C ALA A 31 1.00 34.32 2.23
N ALA A 32 0.32 35.00 3.16
CA ALA A 32 0.17 34.56 4.54
C ALA A 32 -0.54 33.20 4.64
N ARG A 33 -1.62 33.00 3.88
CA ARG A 33 -2.30 31.69 3.78
C ARG A 33 -1.34 30.58 3.36
N SER A 34 -0.58 30.78 2.28
CA SER A 34 0.36 29.77 1.80
C SER A 34 1.53 29.53 2.77
N GLY A 35 1.97 30.55 3.50
CA GLY A 35 2.98 30.41 4.55
C GLY A 35 2.48 29.53 5.69
N LEU A 36 1.29 29.83 6.21
CA LEU A 36 0.66 29.04 7.27
C LEU A 36 0.41 27.59 6.83
N GLU A 37 -0.09 27.37 5.61
CA GLU A 37 -0.29 26.02 5.07
C GLU A 37 1.02 25.24 5.00
N ARG A 38 2.10 25.89 4.56
CA ARG A 38 3.43 25.28 4.51
C ARG A 38 3.96 24.93 5.90
N GLU A 39 3.79 25.81 6.89
CA GLU A 39 4.19 25.53 8.27
C GLU A 39 3.40 24.36 8.84
N ARG A 40 2.09 24.31 8.64
CA ARG A 40 1.26 23.18 9.10
C ARG A 40 1.70 21.85 8.48
N VAL A 41 1.96 21.83 7.18
CA VAL A 41 2.46 20.62 6.50
C VAL A 41 3.84 20.24 7.01
N LYS A 42 4.71 21.22 7.28
CA LYS A 42 6.06 20.98 7.83
C LYS A 42 5.97 20.34 9.22
N ASP A 43 5.17 20.90 10.12
CA ASP A 43 5.03 20.40 11.49
C ASP A 43 4.41 18.99 11.50
N GLN A 44 3.40 18.77 10.65
CA GLN A 44 2.79 17.44 10.50
C GLN A 44 3.80 16.42 9.95
N LEU A 45 4.60 16.80 8.95
CA LEU A 45 5.62 15.92 8.38
C LEU A 45 6.70 15.59 9.41
N GLU A 46 7.14 16.57 10.20
CA GLU A 46 8.12 16.36 11.26
C GLU A 46 7.62 15.35 12.29
N HIS A 47 6.37 15.50 12.75
CA HIS A 47 5.75 14.54 13.66
C HIS A 47 5.64 13.13 13.04
N GLN A 48 5.31 13.01 11.76
CA GLN A 48 5.22 11.71 11.08
C GLN A 48 6.59 11.05 10.89
N ILE A 49 7.64 11.85 10.65
CA ILE A 49 9.02 11.34 10.52
C ILE A 49 9.52 10.84 11.88
N GLN A 50 9.24 11.57 12.97
CA GLN A 50 9.63 11.16 14.32
C GLN A 50 8.99 9.83 14.73
N ASN A 51 7.72 9.62 14.36
CA ASN A 51 6.97 8.40 14.66
C ASN A 51 7.03 7.36 13.52
N ARG A 52 8.04 7.42 12.65
CA ARG A 52 8.12 6.54 11.49
C ARG A 52 8.42 5.10 11.94
N PRO A 53 7.57 4.11 11.60
CA PRO A 53 7.80 2.72 11.95
C PRO A 53 9.04 2.15 11.25
N THR A 54 9.66 1.15 11.87
CA THR A 54 10.81 0.46 11.28
C THR A 54 10.37 -0.47 10.15
N LYS A 55 11.32 -0.94 9.35
CA LYS A 55 11.02 -1.91 8.29
C LYS A 55 10.51 -3.22 8.89
N GLU A 56 11.09 -3.61 10.02
CA GLU A 56 10.78 -4.81 10.78
C GLU A 56 9.33 -4.77 11.29
N ASP A 57 8.90 -3.66 11.89
CA ASP A 57 7.51 -3.47 12.33
C ASP A 57 6.53 -3.66 11.16
N LEU A 58 6.85 -3.09 9.99
CA LEU A 58 6.01 -3.22 8.79
C LEU A 58 5.96 -4.66 8.26
N VAL A 59 7.02 -5.45 8.44
CA VAL A 59 7.04 -6.88 8.07
C VAL A 59 6.20 -7.69 9.05
N ASP A 60 6.30 -7.41 10.35
CA ASP A 60 5.55 -8.11 11.40
C ASP A 60 4.04 -7.84 11.26
N HIS A 61 3.67 -6.61 10.91
CA HIS A 61 2.30 -6.25 10.57
C HIS A 61 1.85 -6.73 9.17
N ASN A 62 2.67 -7.50 8.45
CA ASN A 62 2.40 -8.04 7.11
C ASN A 62 2.11 -6.98 6.02
N ILE A 63 2.54 -5.73 6.24
CA ILE A 63 2.44 -4.64 5.26
C ILE A 63 3.53 -4.81 4.19
N LEU A 64 4.76 -5.07 4.62
CA LEU A 64 5.88 -5.43 3.74
C LEU A 64 6.10 -6.94 3.76
N LYS A 65 6.47 -7.55 2.62
CA LYS A 65 6.91 -8.95 2.61
C LYS A 65 8.36 -9.05 3.07
N LYS A 66 8.65 -10.08 3.87
CA LYS A 66 10.01 -10.42 4.30
C LYS A 66 10.78 -11.03 3.14
N THR A 67 11.37 -10.19 2.29
CA THR A 67 12.11 -10.64 1.11
C THR A 67 13.44 -9.92 0.99
N ASN A 68 14.42 -10.60 0.38
CA ASN A 68 15.75 -10.03 0.07
C ASN A 68 15.90 -9.69 -1.43
N VAL A 69 14.84 -9.87 -2.21
CA VAL A 69 14.78 -9.48 -3.62
C VAL A 69 14.48 -7.99 -3.77
N SER A 70 14.86 -7.43 -4.92
CA SER A 70 14.60 -6.03 -5.23
C SER A 70 13.09 -5.72 -5.25
N PRO A 71 12.66 -4.48 -4.99
CA PRO A 71 11.24 -4.11 -4.95
C PRO A 71 10.49 -4.46 -6.24
N ALA A 72 11.16 -4.37 -7.39
CA ALA A 72 10.57 -4.68 -8.69
C ALA A 72 10.24 -6.17 -8.87
N LEU A 73 10.98 -7.07 -8.20
CA LEU A 73 10.82 -8.53 -8.34
C LEU A 73 10.00 -9.16 -7.21
N GLN A 74 9.74 -8.43 -6.12
CA GLN A 74 9.02 -8.94 -4.96
C GLN A 74 7.65 -9.53 -5.32
N ALA A 75 6.92 -8.88 -6.24
CA ALA A 75 5.63 -9.38 -6.70
C ALA A 75 5.76 -10.75 -7.40
N GLN A 76 6.72 -10.89 -8.32
CA GLN A 76 6.95 -12.13 -9.05
C GLN A 76 7.46 -13.25 -8.13
N GLU A 77 8.34 -12.93 -7.18
CA GLU A 77 8.83 -13.90 -6.20
C GLU A 77 7.69 -14.41 -5.31
N SER A 78 6.81 -13.53 -4.83
CA SER A 78 5.65 -13.93 -4.02
C SER A 78 4.66 -14.81 -4.80
N ALA A 79 4.43 -14.52 -6.08
CA ALA A 79 3.56 -15.32 -6.94
C ALA A 79 4.16 -16.71 -7.18
N LEU A 80 5.47 -16.78 -7.45
CA LEU A 80 6.18 -18.04 -7.63
C LEU A 80 6.20 -18.88 -6.33
N ALA A 81 6.48 -18.25 -5.19
CA ALA A 81 6.48 -18.90 -3.89
C ALA A 81 5.11 -19.50 -3.56
N ARG A 82 4.03 -18.77 -3.89
CA ARG A 82 2.65 -19.24 -3.73
C ARG A 82 2.35 -20.44 -4.62
N SER A 83 2.65 -20.37 -5.92
CA SER A 83 2.44 -21.49 -6.85
C SER A 83 3.18 -22.75 -6.40
N LYS A 84 4.45 -22.62 -6.00
CA LYS A 84 5.23 -23.75 -5.46
C LYS A 84 4.60 -24.36 -4.20
N LEU A 85 4.04 -23.52 -3.34
CA LEU A 85 3.35 -23.98 -2.13
C LEU A 85 2.06 -24.70 -2.48
N GLU A 86 1.28 -24.18 -3.43
CA GLU A 86 0.06 -24.82 -3.94
C GLU A 86 0.35 -26.21 -4.50
N ASP A 87 1.37 -26.33 -5.38
CA ASP A 87 1.78 -27.61 -5.95
C ASP A 87 2.20 -28.62 -4.87
N SER A 88 3.01 -28.18 -3.90
CA SER A 88 3.49 -29.05 -2.80
C SER A 88 2.36 -29.47 -1.85
N LEU A 89 1.40 -28.59 -1.59
CA LEU A 89 0.24 -28.91 -0.78
C LEU A 89 -0.68 -29.89 -1.51
N GLU A 90 -0.86 -29.72 -2.82
CA GLU A 90 -1.67 -30.63 -3.63
C GLU A 90 -1.10 -32.06 -3.60
N GLU A 91 0.21 -32.23 -3.75
CA GLU A 91 0.87 -33.54 -3.62
C GLU A 91 0.64 -34.16 -2.24
N LYS A 92 0.86 -33.38 -1.16
CA LYS A 92 0.69 -33.88 0.22
C LYS A 92 -0.75 -34.23 0.57
N ILE A 93 -1.72 -33.55 -0.03
CA ILE A 93 -3.14 -33.81 0.20
C ILE A 93 -3.60 -35.06 -0.58
N LYS A 94 -2.99 -35.36 -1.74
CA LYS A 94 -3.28 -36.59 -2.50
C LYS A 94 -2.98 -37.85 -1.68
N ASP A 95 -1.89 -37.85 -0.93
CA ASP A 95 -1.48 -38.97 -0.06
C ASP A 95 -2.05 -38.89 1.36
N ARG A 96 -3.15 -38.14 1.56
CA ARG A 96 -3.75 -37.97 2.88
C ARG A 96 -4.26 -39.31 3.43
N PRO A 97 -3.76 -39.78 4.60
CA PRO A 97 -4.23 -41.02 5.21
C PRO A 97 -5.72 -40.96 5.53
N THR A 98 -6.40 -42.11 5.41
CA THR A 98 -7.81 -42.22 5.78
C THR A 98 -7.98 -42.23 7.31
N ALA A 99 -9.22 -42.06 7.79
CA ALA A 99 -9.49 -42.13 9.22
C ALA A 99 -9.10 -43.49 9.81
N ASP A 100 -9.39 -44.58 9.09
CA ASP A 100 -9.05 -45.94 9.51
C ASP A 100 -7.53 -46.15 9.61
N ASP A 101 -6.75 -45.59 8.68
CA ASP A 101 -5.28 -45.63 8.74
C ASP A 101 -4.74 -44.95 10.01
N LEU A 102 -5.39 -43.88 10.47
CA LEU A 102 -5.02 -43.15 11.67
C LEU A 102 -5.42 -43.90 12.95
N VAL A 103 -6.55 -44.63 12.95
CA VAL A 103 -6.95 -45.54 14.04
C VAL A 103 -5.97 -46.71 14.16
N ASN A 104 -5.62 -47.34 13.02
CA ASN A 104 -4.63 -48.43 12.99
C ASN A 104 -3.25 -47.98 13.51
N ARG A 105 -2.89 -46.71 13.29
CA ARG A 105 -1.67 -46.10 13.82
C ARG A 105 -1.79 -45.62 15.28
N HIS A 106 -2.91 -45.88 15.94
CA HIS A 106 -3.20 -45.47 17.32
C HIS A 106 -3.10 -43.95 17.55
N ILE A 107 -3.40 -43.16 16.51
CA ILE A 107 -3.43 -41.69 16.56
C ILE A 107 -4.86 -41.21 16.88
N LEU A 108 -5.85 -41.89 16.31
CA LEU A 108 -7.27 -41.68 16.59
C LEU A 108 -7.83 -42.88 17.36
N GLU A 109 -8.73 -42.62 18.29
CA GLU A 109 -9.53 -43.66 18.93
C GLU A 109 -10.62 -44.13 17.95
N GLU A 110 -10.96 -45.41 18.02
CA GLU A 110 -12.08 -45.96 17.26
C GLU A 110 -13.36 -45.26 17.76
N SER A 111 -14.08 -44.59 16.85
CA SER A 111 -15.28 -43.85 17.24
C SER A 111 -16.33 -44.83 17.76
N SER A 112 -16.47 -44.90 19.09
CA SER A 112 -17.62 -45.53 19.72
C SER A 112 -18.84 -44.67 19.39
N LYS A 113 -19.70 -45.21 18.52
CA LYS A 113 -20.97 -44.70 17.98
C LYS A 113 -21.56 -43.44 18.63
#